data_AF-A0A940MEG8-F1
#
_entry.id   AF-A0A940MEG8-F1
#
_cell.length_a   1.000
_cell.length_b   1.000
_cell.length_c   1.000
_cell.angle_alpha   90.00
_cell.angle_beta   90.00
_cell.angle_gamma   90.00
#
_symmetry.space_group_name_H-M   'P 1'
#
loop_
_entity.id
_entity.type
_entity.pdbx_description
1 polymer ?
#
loop_
_entity_poly.entity_id
_entity_poly.type
_entity_poly.pdbx_seq_one_letter_code
_entity_poly.pdbx_strand_id
1 'polypeptide(L)'
;MSRPAVGGGSPESIDLYPDDLDSVAGKFATGQSRLDTIATTLNTALQNAAGMAGNDSYGHKFGAKYDPAAKALFHTLSAAVRAVGQASSALVTTANNYLKADHYSNPKHGKSAPALYPPPPVFTDVMYPDPDSAIGAGSSSMPSVLAKYWPNGHQDRLRDAATAYRTASTALHTLGHSLHQQVMTLTDNNSDDSVHAMAAFWAKIWQDGAGAKNAPLSAAREACDKLAAACDKFAHAIDEAHSSTEHRLAGAGIAIGPHVGCRHPPDRLHRRRLRRGRGSPGRRGSHRDTRQRRGHPGRRRHRHQR
;
A
#
# COMPACT_ATOMS: atom_id res chain seq x y z
N MET A 1 27.23 17.41 -14.61
CA MET A 1 28.22 18.14 -13.80
C MET A 1 28.61 17.24 -12.66
N SER A 2 29.90 17.10 -12.30
CA SER A 2 30.25 16.43 -11.04
C SER A 2 30.28 17.48 -9.93
N ARG A 3 29.73 17.15 -8.75
CA ARG A 3 29.74 18.00 -7.56
C ARG A 3 31.13 18.61 -7.32
N PRO A 4 31.26 19.93 -7.13
CA PRO A 4 32.53 20.52 -6.68
C PRO A 4 32.88 19.98 -5.29
N ALA A 5 34.16 19.75 -5.03
CA ALA A 5 34.62 19.42 -3.69
C ALA A 5 34.33 20.60 -2.74
N VAL A 6 33.77 20.30 -1.56
CA VAL A 6 33.36 21.29 -0.55
C VAL A 6 34.57 22.13 -0.12
N GLY A 7 34.67 23.35 -0.65
CA GLY A 7 35.59 24.39 -0.22
C GLY A 7 34.77 25.54 0.35
N GLY A 8 35.04 25.91 1.60
CA GLY A 8 34.24 26.86 2.37
C GLY A 8 34.26 28.29 1.83
N GLY A 9 33.08 28.93 1.80
CA GLY A 9 32.88 30.36 1.61
C GLY A 9 31.51 30.70 1.00
N SER A 10 30.56 31.18 1.80
CA SER A 10 29.22 31.67 1.41
C SER A 10 29.28 33.08 0.78
N PRO A 11 28.32 33.53 -0.07
CA PRO A 11 26.86 33.54 0.19
C PRO A 11 25.95 33.05 -0.98
N GLU A 12 24.82 32.44 -0.63
CA GLU A 12 23.67 32.09 -1.52
C GLU A 12 23.99 31.26 -2.77
N SER A 13 24.66 30.11 -2.57
CA SER A 13 24.78 29.05 -3.57
C SER A 13 23.40 28.47 -3.90
N ILE A 14 23.01 28.47 -5.18
CA ILE A 14 21.91 27.65 -5.68
C ILE A 14 22.40 26.19 -5.63
N ASP A 15 22.01 25.44 -4.60
CA ASP A 15 22.38 24.03 -4.40
C ASP A 15 21.33 23.06 -4.98
N LEU A 16 20.61 23.47 -6.03
CA LEU A 16 19.66 22.62 -6.74
C LEU A 16 20.29 22.12 -8.04
N TYR A 17 20.87 20.92 -8.00
CA TYR A 17 21.50 20.33 -9.17
C TYR A 17 20.47 19.57 -10.03
N PRO A 18 20.58 19.61 -11.38
CA PRO A 18 19.73 18.81 -12.26
C PRO A 18 19.73 17.31 -11.93
N ASP A 19 20.85 16.76 -11.42
CA ASP A 19 20.96 15.38 -10.97
C ASP A 19 20.07 15.08 -9.74
N ASP A 20 19.90 16.03 -8.82
CA ASP A 20 19.04 15.87 -7.64
C ASP A 20 17.55 15.86 -8.05
N LEU A 21 17.18 16.73 -9.00
CA LEU A 21 15.84 16.77 -9.58
C LEU A 21 15.49 15.48 -10.34
N ASP A 22 16.40 14.97 -11.18
CA ASP A 22 16.23 13.71 -11.90
C ASP A 22 16.12 12.52 -10.92
N SER A 23 16.98 12.49 -9.90
CA SER A 23 16.94 11.47 -8.84
C SER A 23 15.58 11.45 -8.12
N VAL A 24 15.08 12.61 -7.68
CA VAL A 24 13.76 12.71 -7.04
C VAL A 24 12.63 12.39 -8.00
N ALA A 25 12.73 12.80 -9.27
CA ALA A 25 11.77 12.41 -10.30
C ALA A 25 11.66 10.88 -10.42
N GLY A 26 12.77 10.16 -10.42
CA GLY A 26 12.79 8.69 -10.40
C GLY A 26 12.13 8.09 -9.15
N LYS A 27 12.26 8.74 -7.98
CA LYS A 27 11.55 8.33 -6.76
C LYS A 27 10.04 8.53 -6.87
N PHE A 28 9.60 9.62 -7.48
CA PHE A 28 8.18 9.85 -7.76
C PHE A 28 7.61 8.83 -8.77
N ALA A 29 8.35 8.50 -9.83
CA ALA A 29 7.94 7.44 -10.76
C ALA A 29 7.81 6.09 -10.04
N THR A 30 8.79 5.73 -9.21
CA THR A 30 8.72 4.53 -8.36
C THR A 30 7.54 4.59 -7.38
N GLY A 31 7.28 5.77 -6.80
CA GLY A 31 6.14 6.03 -5.93
C GLY A 31 4.81 5.83 -6.63
N GLN A 32 4.71 6.23 -7.90
CA GLN A 32 3.54 5.97 -8.74
C GLN A 32 3.29 4.46 -8.91
N SER A 33 4.32 3.67 -9.24
CA SER A 33 4.18 2.22 -9.37
C SER A 33 3.76 1.54 -8.05
N ARG A 34 4.25 2.06 -6.90
CA ARG A 34 3.82 1.57 -5.58
C ARG A 34 2.37 1.90 -5.30
N LEU A 35 1.93 3.11 -5.63
CA LEU A 35 0.54 3.51 -5.47
C LEU A 35 -0.40 2.66 -6.34
N ASP A 36 0.02 2.36 -7.57
CA ASP A 36 -0.70 1.48 -8.47
C ASP A 36 -0.85 0.06 -7.91
N THR A 37 0.23 -0.46 -7.33
CA THR A 37 0.19 -1.76 -6.63
C THR A 37 -0.77 -1.74 -5.44
N ILE A 38 -0.79 -0.66 -4.65
CA ILE A 38 -1.71 -0.51 -3.51
C ILE A 38 -3.16 -0.55 -3.99
N ALA A 39 -3.50 0.25 -5.02
CA ALA A 39 -4.85 0.34 -5.54
C ALA A 39 -5.32 -1.01 -6.15
N THR A 40 -4.47 -1.65 -6.95
CA THR A 40 -4.77 -2.96 -7.56
C THR A 40 -4.98 -4.04 -6.49
N THR A 41 -4.09 -4.10 -5.49
CA THR A 41 -4.20 -5.08 -4.39
C THR A 41 -5.48 -4.87 -3.58
N LEU A 42 -5.82 -3.62 -3.27
CA LEU A 42 -7.07 -3.29 -2.60
C LEU A 42 -8.28 -3.73 -3.44
N ASN A 43 -8.29 -3.42 -4.75
CA ASN A 43 -9.39 -3.80 -5.62
C ASN A 43 -9.62 -5.32 -5.64
N THR A 44 -8.55 -6.10 -5.82
CA THR A 44 -8.62 -7.57 -5.80
C THR A 44 -9.14 -8.10 -4.46
N ALA A 45 -8.71 -7.53 -3.34
CA ALA A 45 -9.21 -7.92 -2.03
C ALA A 45 -10.71 -7.64 -1.88
N LEU A 46 -11.20 -6.52 -2.41
CA LEU A 46 -12.62 -6.16 -2.36
C LEU A 46 -13.48 -7.02 -3.31
N GLN A 47 -12.96 -7.42 -4.46
CA GLN A 47 -13.62 -8.39 -5.34
C GLN A 47 -13.83 -9.73 -4.63
N ASN A 48 -12.85 -10.19 -3.85
CA ASN A 48 -13.00 -11.40 -3.03
C ASN A 48 -14.03 -11.23 -1.90
N ALA A 49 -14.28 -9.99 -1.47
CA ALA A 49 -15.30 -9.64 -0.49
C ALA A 49 -16.63 -9.21 -1.14
N ALA A 50 -16.82 -9.38 -2.45
CA ALA A 50 -18.06 -9.02 -3.11
C ALA A 50 -19.27 -9.71 -2.46
N GLY A 51 -20.38 -8.98 -2.36
CA GLY A 51 -21.59 -9.48 -1.72
C GLY A 51 -21.54 -9.59 -0.19
N MET A 52 -20.50 -9.08 0.47
CA MET A 52 -20.31 -9.20 1.92
C MET A 52 -21.46 -8.67 2.78
N ALA A 53 -22.29 -7.75 2.25
CA ALA A 53 -23.39 -7.17 3.01
C ALA A 53 -24.68 -8.01 2.98
N GLY A 54 -24.75 -9.01 2.10
CA GLY A 54 -25.98 -9.77 1.86
C GLY A 54 -27.02 -8.99 1.05
N ASN A 55 -28.25 -9.53 0.95
CA ASN A 55 -29.35 -8.96 0.17
C ASN A 55 -30.60 -8.61 1.00
N ASP A 56 -30.49 -8.66 2.32
CA ASP A 56 -31.57 -8.22 3.19
C ASP A 56 -31.67 -6.69 3.28
N SER A 57 -32.69 -6.19 3.99
CA SER A 57 -32.90 -4.75 4.15
C SER A 57 -31.76 -4.02 4.89
N TYR A 58 -30.98 -4.72 5.71
CA TYR A 58 -29.82 -4.16 6.41
C TYR A 58 -28.62 -4.06 5.46
N GLY A 59 -28.37 -5.11 4.68
CA GLY A 59 -27.38 -5.14 3.63
C GLY A 59 -27.59 -4.00 2.64
N HIS A 60 -28.81 -3.84 2.13
CA HIS A 60 -29.17 -2.73 1.24
C HIS A 60 -28.91 -1.33 1.85
N LYS A 61 -29.22 -1.13 3.14
CA LYS A 61 -28.94 0.15 3.83
C LYS A 61 -27.44 0.41 3.98
N PHE A 62 -26.66 -0.63 4.23
CA PHE A 62 -25.19 -0.54 4.28
C PHE A 62 -24.62 -0.22 2.89
N GLY A 63 -24.96 -1.03 1.88
CA GLY A 63 -24.46 -0.88 0.50
C GLY A 63 -24.80 0.48 -0.11
N ALA A 64 -25.97 1.04 0.18
CA ALA A 64 -26.36 2.38 -0.28
C ALA A 64 -25.40 3.50 0.13
N LYS A 65 -24.65 3.31 1.24
CA LYS A 65 -23.64 4.27 1.70
C LYS A 65 -22.22 3.80 1.37
N TYR A 66 -21.98 2.49 1.49
CA TYR A 66 -20.66 1.91 1.29
C TYR A 66 -20.25 1.93 -0.19
N ASP A 67 -21.09 1.47 -1.12
CA ASP A 67 -20.71 1.32 -2.53
C ASP A 67 -20.31 2.67 -3.16
N PRO A 68 -21.05 3.79 -3.00
CA PRO A 68 -20.63 5.07 -3.55
C PRO A 68 -19.33 5.59 -2.93
N ALA A 69 -19.10 5.34 -1.63
CA ALA A 69 -17.88 5.74 -0.95
C ALA A 69 -16.66 4.92 -1.42
N ALA A 70 -16.83 3.61 -1.64
CA ALA A 70 -15.80 2.75 -2.19
C ALA A 70 -15.43 3.16 -3.63
N LYS A 71 -16.42 3.45 -4.49
CA LYS A 71 -16.18 3.98 -5.84
C LYS A 71 -15.42 5.31 -5.83
N ALA A 72 -15.86 6.25 -4.98
CA ALA A 72 -15.19 7.54 -4.84
C ALA A 72 -13.72 7.39 -4.41
N LEU A 73 -13.40 6.40 -3.56
CA LEU A 73 -12.02 6.07 -3.21
C LEU A 73 -11.20 5.64 -4.43
N PHE A 74 -11.70 4.74 -5.29
CA PHE A 74 -10.96 4.30 -6.49
C PHE A 74 -10.77 5.39 -7.54
N HIS A 75 -11.75 6.28 -7.70
CA HIS A 75 -11.56 7.50 -8.49
C HIS A 75 -10.47 8.41 -7.90
N THR A 76 -10.45 8.56 -6.57
CA THR A 76 -9.43 9.34 -5.87
C THR A 76 -8.03 8.73 -6.05
N LEU A 77 -7.91 7.40 -5.93
CA LEU A 77 -6.66 6.67 -6.17
C LEU A 77 -6.18 6.85 -7.61
N SER A 78 -7.08 6.75 -8.60
CA SER A 78 -6.77 6.98 -10.02
C SER A 78 -6.23 8.39 -10.26
N ALA A 79 -6.82 9.41 -9.63
CA ALA A 79 -6.34 10.78 -9.70
C ALA A 79 -4.98 10.96 -9.01
N ALA A 80 -4.78 10.35 -7.84
CA ALA A 80 -3.53 10.41 -7.10
C ALA A 80 -2.37 9.76 -7.87
N VAL A 81 -2.59 8.60 -8.50
CA VAL A 81 -1.59 7.93 -9.36
C VAL A 81 -1.17 8.84 -10.52
N ARG A 82 -2.13 9.43 -11.22
CA ARG A 82 -1.83 10.37 -12.30
C ARG A 82 -1.06 11.59 -11.79
N ALA A 83 -1.47 12.18 -10.66
CA ALA A 83 -0.81 13.35 -10.08
C ALA A 83 0.65 13.07 -9.70
N VAL A 84 0.95 11.91 -9.08
CA VAL A 84 2.32 11.51 -8.73
C VAL A 84 3.19 11.28 -9.97
N GLY A 85 2.64 10.69 -11.03
CA GLY A 85 3.35 10.55 -12.31
C GLY A 85 3.63 11.90 -12.98
N GLN A 86 2.65 12.80 -13.00
CA GLN A 86 2.83 14.16 -13.53
C GLN A 86 3.88 14.95 -12.76
N ALA A 87 3.96 14.76 -11.43
CA ALA A 87 5.01 15.34 -10.60
C ALA A 87 6.40 14.90 -11.07
N SER A 88 6.61 13.59 -11.30
CA SER A 88 7.87 13.04 -11.80
C SER A 88 8.25 13.67 -13.15
N SER A 89 7.32 13.72 -14.10
CA SER A 89 7.55 14.34 -15.42
C SER A 89 7.90 15.83 -15.32
N ALA A 90 7.24 16.56 -14.43
CA ALA A 90 7.51 17.98 -14.20
C ALA A 90 8.94 18.18 -13.64
N LEU A 91 9.40 17.32 -12.72
CA LEU A 91 10.75 17.38 -12.15
C LEU A 91 11.84 17.17 -13.20
N VAL A 92 11.70 16.15 -14.05
CA VAL A 92 12.63 15.92 -15.17
C VAL A 92 12.61 17.11 -16.15
N THR A 93 11.43 17.68 -16.40
CA THR A 93 11.30 18.87 -17.26
C THR A 93 12.06 20.05 -16.66
N THR A 94 11.92 20.30 -15.36
CA THR A 94 12.67 21.35 -14.65
C THR A 94 14.18 21.09 -14.71
N ALA A 95 14.64 19.87 -14.46
CA ALA A 95 16.05 19.50 -14.58
C ALA A 95 16.63 19.80 -15.98
N ASN A 96 15.89 19.39 -17.02
CA ASN A 96 16.27 19.64 -18.41
C ASN A 96 16.23 21.13 -18.79
N ASN A 97 15.36 21.93 -18.19
CA ASN A 97 15.34 23.37 -18.37
C ASN A 97 16.58 24.03 -17.75
N TYR A 98 17.02 23.60 -16.57
CA TYR A 98 18.27 24.06 -15.98
C TYR A 98 19.49 23.72 -16.84
N LEU A 99 19.58 22.49 -17.36
CA LEU A 99 20.67 22.09 -18.26
C LEU A 99 20.74 22.94 -19.54
N LYS A 100 19.58 23.27 -20.11
CA LYS A 100 19.51 24.18 -21.27
C LYS A 100 19.92 25.60 -20.89
N ALA A 101 19.38 26.13 -19.80
CA ALA A 101 19.67 27.49 -19.35
C ALA A 101 21.17 27.68 -19.07
N ASP A 102 21.79 26.72 -18.37
CA ASP A 102 23.23 26.74 -18.08
C ASP A 102 24.07 26.66 -19.36
N HIS A 103 23.72 25.75 -20.28
CA HIS A 103 24.39 25.65 -21.57
C HIS A 103 24.35 26.96 -22.36
N TYR A 104 23.18 27.61 -22.47
CA TYR A 104 23.05 28.85 -23.24
C TYR A 104 23.57 30.09 -22.52
N SER A 105 23.69 30.05 -21.19
CA SER A 105 24.27 31.15 -20.40
C SER A 105 25.80 31.14 -20.40
N ASN A 106 26.43 30.00 -20.74
CA ASN A 106 27.89 29.91 -20.84
C ASN A 106 28.39 30.59 -22.15
N PRO A 107 29.20 31.65 -22.07
CA PRO A 107 29.72 32.35 -23.26
C PRO A 107 30.65 31.49 -24.13
N LYS A 108 31.14 30.37 -23.59
CA LYS A 108 32.03 29.41 -24.26
C LYS A 108 31.34 28.08 -24.57
N HIS A 109 30.00 28.04 -24.58
CA HIS A 109 29.30 26.79 -24.87
C HIS A 109 29.67 26.25 -26.26
N GLY A 110 29.78 24.93 -26.35
CA GLY A 110 30.08 24.25 -27.61
C GLY A 110 28.92 24.33 -28.60
N LYS A 111 29.14 23.90 -29.84
CA LYS A 111 28.07 23.89 -30.87
C LYS A 111 26.99 22.82 -30.63
N SER A 112 27.24 21.87 -29.73
CA SER A 112 26.36 20.72 -29.49
C SER A 112 25.40 21.01 -28.34
N ALA A 113 24.13 20.65 -28.49
CA ALA A 113 23.14 20.77 -27.43
C ALA A 113 23.54 19.97 -26.17
N PRO A 114 23.10 20.40 -24.97
CA PRO A 114 23.40 19.65 -23.75
C PRO A 114 22.69 18.29 -23.77
N ALA A 115 23.33 17.29 -23.17
CA ALA A 115 22.70 16.00 -22.91
C ALA A 115 21.57 16.19 -21.89
N LEU A 116 20.37 15.69 -22.20
CA LEU A 116 19.18 15.82 -21.37
C LEU A 116 18.84 14.48 -20.71
N TYR A 117 18.17 14.53 -19.56
CA TYR A 117 17.60 13.35 -18.92
C TYR A 117 16.42 12.82 -19.73
N PRO A 118 16.26 11.49 -19.86
CA PRO A 118 15.13 10.89 -20.55
C PRO A 118 13.83 11.10 -19.75
N PRO A 119 12.66 11.04 -20.41
CA PRO A 119 11.38 11.05 -19.69
C PRO A 119 11.29 9.89 -18.69
N PRO A 120 10.71 10.12 -17.50
CA PRO A 120 10.56 9.07 -16.51
C PRO A 120 9.48 8.05 -16.94
N PRO A 121 9.60 6.78 -16.55
CA PRO A 121 8.62 5.75 -16.89
C PRO A 121 7.38 5.88 -15.99
N VAL A 122 6.48 6.79 -16.35
CA VAL A 122 5.24 7.06 -15.62
C VAL A 122 4.00 6.65 -16.40
N PHE A 123 2.94 6.33 -15.68
CA PHE A 123 1.62 6.08 -16.24
C PHE A 123 0.84 7.39 -16.36
N THR A 124 0.26 7.66 -17.53
CA THR A 124 -0.52 8.88 -17.77
C THR A 124 -2.02 8.62 -17.84
N ASP A 125 -2.41 7.42 -18.25
CA ASP A 125 -3.80 6.99 -18.39
C ASP A 125 -4.12 5.84 -17.43
N VAL A 126 -4.32 6.19 -16.15
CA VAL A 126 -4.70 5.23 -15.10
C VAL A 126 -6.12 5.51 -14.66
N MET A 127 -6.96 4.48 -14.78
CA MET A 127 -8.30 4.43 -14.22
C MET A 127 -8.53 3.04 -13.64
N TYR A 128 -8.86 2.98 -12.35
CA TYR A 128 -9.28 1.73 -11.73
C TYR A 128 -10.76 1.48 -11.99
N PRO A 129 -11.17 0.21 -12.18
CA PRO A 129 -12.58 -0.13 -12.25
C PRO A 129 -13.27 0.19 -10.92
N ASP A 130 -14.58 0.42 -10.99
CA ASP A 130 -15.41 0.44 -9.79
C ASP A 130 -15.29 -0.91 -9.04
N PRO A 131 -15.18 -0.89 -7.70
CA PRO A 131 -15.24 -2.12 -6.93
C PRO A 131 -16.62 -2.76 -7.06
N ASP A 132 -16.67 -4.09 -6.94
CA ASP A 132 -17.92 -4.85 -6.90
C ASP A 132 -18.79 -4.41 -5.73
N SER A 133 -20.11 -4.52 -5.90
CA SER A 133 -21.06 -4.12 -4.86
C SER A 133 -20.90 -4.96 -3.60
N ALA A 134 -21.07 -4.32 -2.44
CA ALA A 134 -21.22 -5.03 -1.19
C ALA A 134 -22.53 -5.85 -1.14
N ILE A 135 -23.52 -5.52 -1.96
CA ILE A 135 -24.78 -6.28 -2.06
C ILE A 135 -24.55 -7.55 -2.88
N GLY A 136 -24.96 -8.69 -2.33
CA GLY A 136 -24.85 -9.97 -3.02
C GLY A 136 -25.75 -11.00 -2.39
N ALA A 137 -25.71 -12.23 -2.93
CA ALA A 137 -26.48 -13.34 -2.38
C ALA A 137 -26.12 -13.52 -0.90
N GLY A 138 -27.08 -13.24 0.00
CA GLY A 138 -26.90 -13.50 1.42
C GLY A 138 -27.17 -14.97 1.74
N SER A 139 -26.65 -15.44 2.87
CA SER A 139 -26.94 -16.79 3.39
C SER A 139 -27.73 -16.69 4.69
N SER A 140 -28.90 -17.32 4.76
CA SER A 140 -29.65 -17.47 6.01
C SER A 140 -29.99 -18.94 6.24
N SER A 141 -29.56 -19.46 7.38
CA SER A 141 -29.90 -20.79 7.91
C SER A 141 -31.22 -20.78 8.70
N MET A 142 -31.79 -19.59 8.94
CA MET A 142 -32.96 -19.45 9.79
C MET A 142 -34.26 -19.73 9.01
N PRO A 143 -35.26 -20.35 9.66
CA PRO A 143 -36.61 -20.44 9.11
C PRO A 143 -37.15 -19.07 8.69
N SER A 144 -38.01 -19.02 7.68
CA SER A 144 -38.52 -17.77 7.07
C SER A 144 -39.12 -16.79 8.09
N VAL A 145 -39.74 -17.29 9.17
CA VAL A 145 -40.31 -16.46 10.25
C VAL A 145 -39.24 -15.72 11.09
N LEU A 146 -38.03 -16.28 11.20
CA LEU A 146 -36.90 -15.68 11.92
C LEU A 146 -35.91 -14.97 11.01
N ALA A 147 -35.94 -15.24 9.70
CA ALA A 147 -35.05 -14.65 8.71
C ALA A 147 -35.08 -13.11 8.73
N LYS A 148 -36.21 -12.49 9.10
CA LYS A 148 -36.33 -11.03 9.25
C LYS A 148 -35.41 -10.44 10.35
N TYR A 149 -35.07 -11.24 11.37
CA TYR A 149 -34.23 -10.84 12.50
C TYR A 149 -32.81 -11.38 12.40
N TRP A 150 -32.50 -12.09 11.32
CA TRP A 150 -31.22 -12.74 11.09
C TRP A 150 -30.55 -12.13 9.86
N PRO A 151 -29.75 -11.05 10.03
CA PRO A 151 -29.06 -10.45 8.91
C PRO A 151 -28.20 -11.49 8.17
N ASN A 152 -28.21 -11.45 6.85
CA ASN A 152 -27.64 -12.48 5.99
C ASN A 152 -26.31 -12.09 5.32
N GLY A 153 -25.69 -11.01 5.80
CA GLY A 153 -24.34 -10.61 5.41
C GLY A 153 -23.26 -11.56 5.96
N HIS A 154 -22.07 -11.49 5.36
CA HIS A 154 -20.93 -12.33 5.65
C HIS A 154 -19.93 -11.59 6.56
N GLN A 155 -19.97 -11.86 7.87
CA GLN A 155 -19.15 -11.12 8.84
C GLN A 155 -17.64 -11.35 8.69
N ASP A 156 -17.23 -12.51 8.18
CA ASP A 156 -15.85 -12.82 7.82
C ASP A 156 -15.38 -11.96 6.64
N ARG A 157 -16.14 -11.92 5.54
CA ARG A 157 -15.81 -11.09 4.37
C ARG A 157 -15.79 -9.60 4.70
N LEU A 158 -16.68 -9.12 5.56
CA LEU A 158 -16.66 -7.74 6.05
C LEU A 158 -15.36 -7.43 6.81
N ARG A 159 -14.85 -8.35 7.63
CA ARG A 159 -13.58 -8.19 8.35
C ARG A 159 -12.36 -8.29 7.44
N ASP A 160 -12.42 -9.14 6.42
CA ASP A 160 -11.39 -9.25 5.40
C ASP A 160 -11.29 -7.93 4.61
N ALA A 161 -12.43 -7.37 4.20
CA ALA A 161 -12.49 -6.05 3.57
C ALA A 161 -11.96 -4.94 4.51
N ALA A 162 -12.33 -4.95 5.79
CA ALA A 162 -11.82 -4.00 6.78
C ALA A 162 -10.28 -4.08 6.91
N THR A 163 -9.74 -5.30 6.91
CA THR A 163 -8.29 -5.54 6.97
C THR A 163 -7.59 -5.05 5.71
N ALA A 164 -8.17 -5.28 4.53
CA ALA A 164 -7.65 -4.78 3.26
C ALA A 164 -7.58 -3.25 3.23
N TYR A 165 -8.65 -2.57 3.66
CA TYR A 165 -8.66 -1.10 3.76
C TYR A 165 -7.60 -0.56 4.72
N ARG A 166 -7.43 -1.15 5.91
CA ARG A 166 -6.37 -0.73 6.85
C ARG A 166 -4.97 -0.92 6.31
N THR A 167 -4.76 -2.04 5.60
CA THR A 167 -3.49 -2.34 4.94
C THR A 167 -3.19 -1.28 3.88
N ALA A 168 -4.17 -0.93 3.06
CA ALA A 168 -4.05 0.14 2.07
C ALA A 168 -3.80 1.51 2.73
N SER A 169 -4.54 1.86 3.79
CA SER A 169 -4.35 3.10 4.56
C SER A 169 -2.91 3.23 5.07
N THR A 170 -2.38 2.18 5.68
CA THR A 170 -0.99 2.14 6.17
C THR A 170 0.01 2.32 5.03
N ALA A 171 -0.19 1.61 3.92
CA ALA A 171 0.69 1.70 2.76
C ALA A 171 0.67 3.10 2.11
N LEU A 172 -0.51 3.72 2.01
CA LEU A 172 -0.68 5.10 1.53
C LEU A 172 0.05 6.09 2.43
N HIS A 173 -0.06 5.92 3.75
CA HIS A 173 0.64 6.76 4.72
C HIS A 173 2.16 6.66 4.58
N THR A 174 2.69 5.44 4.53
CA THR A 174 4.13 5.21 4.33
C THR A 174 4.62 5.79 3.01
N LEU A 175 3.86 5.62 1.92
CA LEU A 175 4.21 6.19 0.62
C LEU A 175 4.23 7.73 0.66
N GLY A 176 3.17 8.34 1.19
CA GLY A 176 3.05 9.79 1.32
C GLY A 176 4.21 10.39 2.14
N HIS A 177 4.55 9.78 3.28
CA HIS A 177 5.68 10.20 4.08
C HIS A 177 7.02 10.06 3.33
N SER A 178 7.24 8.93 2.65
CA SER A 178 8.48 8.68 1.90
C SER A 178 8.67 9.69 0.76
N LEU A 179 7.62 10.02 0.00
CA LEU A 179 7.68 11.02 -1.06
C LEU A 179 7.84 12.43 -0.49
N HIS A 180 7.17 12.74 0.62
CA HIS A 180 7.34 14.01 1.32
C HIS A 180 8.80 14.23 1.74
N GLN A 181 9.47 13.21 2.28
CA GLN A 181 10.90 13.28 2.60
C GLN A 181 11.76 13.60 1.38
N GLN A 182 11.44 13.07 0.19
CA GLN A 182 12.18 13.42 -1.03
C GLN A 182 11.99 14.88 -1.44
N VAL A 183 10.80 15.43 -1.20
CA VAL A 183 10.56 16.86 -1.41
C VAL A 183 11.37 17.68 -0.41
N MET A 184 11.38 17.29 0.87
CA MET A 184 12.16 17.98 1.91
C MET A 184 13.66 17.96 1.63
N THR A 185 14.21 16.87 1.08
CA THR A 185 15.63 16.82 0.72
C THR A 185 16.03 17.87 -0.33
N LEU A 186 15.08 18.29 -1.18
CA LEU A 186 15.32 19.36 -2.16
C LEU A 186 15.10 20.74 -1.54
N THR A 187 14.14 20.88 -0.61
CA THR A 187 13.78 22.18 -0.01
C THR A 187 14.69 22.62 1.11
N ASP A 188 15.18 21.71 1.94
CA ASP A 188 15.95 22.07 3.14
C ASP A 188 17.33 22.67 2.80
N ASN A 189 17.82 22.41 1.57
CA ASN A 189 19.10 22.91 1.10
C ASN A 189 18.96 24.06 0.07
N ASN A 190 17.74 24.53 -0.23
CA ASN A 190 17.50 25.48 -1.30
C ASN A 190 16.38 26.48 -0.98
N SER A 191 16.63 27.77 -1.23
CA SER A 191 15.67 28.87 -1.01
C SER A 191 15.12 29.48 -2.30
N ASP A 192 15.19 28.75 -3.42
CA ASP A 192 14.74 29.21 -4.73
C ASP A 192 13.20 29.11 -4.88
N ASP A 193 12.59 30.05 -5.60
CA ASP A 193 11.14 30.06 -5.92
C ASP A 193 10.65 28.75 -6.56
N SER A 194 11.49 28.10 -7.37
CA SER A 194 11.21 26.79 -7.99
C SER A 194 11.00 25.68 -6.97
N VAL A 195 11.72 25.73 -5.85
CA VAL A 195 11.68 24.78 -4.75
C VAL A 195 10.44 25.03 -3.88
N HIS A 196 10.06 26.29 -3.69
CA HIS A 196 8.78 26.66 -3.09
C HIS A 196 7.58 26.21 -3.93
N ALA A 197 7.64 26.34 -5.26
CA ALA A 197 6.60 25.85 -6.16
C ALA A 197 6.43 24.32 -6.07
N MET A 198 7.53 23.58 -5.94
CA MET A 198 7.50 22.13 -5.73
C MET A 198 6.88 21.75 -4.39
N ALA A 199 7.27 22.41 -3.30
CA ALA A 199 6.67 22.19 -1.98
C ALA A 199 5.17 22.51 -1.98
N ALA A 200 4.77 23.62 -2.60
CA ALA A 200 3.37 24.03 -2.73
C ALA A 200 2.56 23.05 -3.59
N PHE A 201 3.14 22.53 -4.67
CA PHE A 201 2.52 21.49 -5.48
C PHE A 201 2.38 20.19 -4.70
N TRP A 202 3.43 19.74 -4.00
CA TRP A 202 3.38 18.52 -3.20
C TRP A 202 2.33 18.61 -2.08
N ALA A 203 2.20 19.77 -1.44
CA ALA A 203 1.15 20.04 -0.46
C ALA A 203 -0.28 19.89 -1.03
N LYS A 204 -0.47 19.96 -2.35
CA LYS A 204 -1.77 19.66 -2.99
C LYS A 204 -2.00 18.15 -3.17
N ILE A 205 -0.96 17.33 -3.14
CA ILE A 205 -1.02 15.88 -3.33
C ILE A 205 -1.06 15.14 -1.98
N TRP A 206 -0.24 15.58 -1.03
CA TRP A 206 -0.11 14.98 0.30
C TRP A 206 0.08 16.06 1.37
N GLN A 207 -0.60 15.86 2.50
CA GLN A 207 -0.41 16.62 3.72
C GLN A 207 -0.55 15.68 4.92
N ASP A 208 0.14 15.99 6.01
CA ASP A 208 -0.01 15.30 7.28
C ASP A 208 -0.88 16.10 8.27
N GLY A 209 -1.40 15.44 9.30
CA GLY A 209 -2.19 16.08 10.36
C GLY A 209 -3.58 16.60 9.94
N ALA A 210 -4.11 17.56 10.71
CA ALA A 210 -5.50 18.02 10.56
C ALA A 210 -5.79 18.82 9.26
N GLY A 211 -4.76 19.27 8.55
CA GLY A 211 -4.86 19.92 7.23
C GLY A 211 -5.07 18.94 6.06
N ALA A 212 -4.92 17.64 6.32
CA ALA A 212 -4.73 16.61 5.30
C ALA A 212 -5.92 16.34 4.36
N LYS A 213 -7.13 16.82 4.70
CA LYS A 213 -8.38 16.49 4.01
C LYS A 213 -8.49 16.95 2.54
N ASN A 214 -7.68 17.90 2.11
CA ASN A 214 -7.76 18.45 0.74
C ASN A 214 -6.79 17.77 -0.24
N ALA A 215 -5.89 16.93 0.25
CA ALA A 215 -4.86 16.27 -0.53
C ALA A 215 -5.34 14.86 -0.95
N PRO A 216 -5.34 14.50 -2.24
CA PRO A 216 -5.90 13.22 -2.71
C PRO A 216 -5.37 11.97 -2.02
N LEU A 217 -4.05 11.88 -1.76
CA LEU A 217 -3.48 10.71 -1.08
C LEU A 217 -3.93 10.62 0.39
N SER A 218 -3.99 11.77 1.06
CA SER A 218 -4.44 11.86 2.44
C SER A 218 -5.94 11.58 2.57
N ALA A 219 -6.75 12.08 1.63
CA ALA A 219 -8.17 11.79 1.53
C ALA A 219 -8.44 10.30 1.24
N ALA A 220 -7.65 9.68 0.36
CA ALA A 220 -7.73 8.24 0.09
C ALA A 220 -7.42 7.41 1.35
N ARG A 221 -6.37 7.80 2.10
CA ARG A 221 -6.03 7.16 3.38
C ARG A 221 -7.20 7.25 4.38
N GLU A 222 -7.74 8.45 4.58
CA GLU A 222 -8.85 8.67 5.50
C GLU A 222 -10.12 7.90 5.07
N ALA A 223 -10.39 7.85 3.76
CA ALA A 223 -11.50 7.07 3.22
C ALA A 223 -11.32 5.56 3.49
N CYS A 224 -10.11 5.01 3.32
CA CYS A 224 -9.80 3.65 3.72
C CYS A 224 -10.10 3.40 5.21
N ASP A 225 -9.63 4.28 6.11
CA ASP A 225 -9.88 4.14 7.55
C ASP A 225 -11.40 4.14 7.88
N LYS A 226 -12.16 5.04 7.24
CA LYS A 226 -13.62 5.14 7.42
C LYS A 226 -14.36 3.92 6.87
N LEU A 227 -13.97 3.44 5.69
CA LEU A 227 -14.56 2.25 5.07
C LEU A 227 -14.26 0.99 5.89
N ALA A 228 -13.03 0.86 6.41
CA ALA A 228 -12.68 -0.21 7.33
C ALA A 228 -13.55 -0.20 8.58
N ALA A 229 -13.70 0.97 9.21
CA ALA A 229 -14.55 1.12 10.39
C ALA A 229 -16.02 0.82 10.09
N ALA A 230 -16.52 1.17 8.90
CA ALA A 230 -17.88 0.85 8.48
C ALA A 230 -18.08 -0.67 8.33
N CYS A 231 -17.14 -1.37 7.71
CA CYS A 231 -17.18 -2.82 7.55
C CYS A 231 -17.19 -3.53 8.90
N ASP A 232 -16.31 -3.15 9.82
CA ASP A 232 -16.25 -3.75 11.16
C ASP A 232 -17.51 -3.48 11.99
N LYS A 233 -18.04 -2.24 11.94
CA LYS A 233 -19.29 -1.91 12.63
C LYS A 233 -20.45 -2.74 12.10
N PHE A 234 -20.50 -2.97 10.79
CA PHE A 234 -21.56 -3.79 10.21
C PHE A 234 -21.40 -5.27 10.55
N ALA A 235 -20.17 -5.81 10.47
CA ALA A 235 -19.88 -7.18 10.92
C ALA A 235 -20.27 -7.41 12.38
N HIS A 236 -19.95 -6.44 13.25
CA HIS A 236 -20.29 -6.51 14.66
C HIS A 236 -21.81 -6.46 14.90
N ALA A 237 -22.53 -5.60 14.19
CA ALA A 237 -23.99 -5.52 14.29
C ALA A 237 -24.67 -6.83 13.84
N ILE A 238 -24.12 -7.52 12.85
CA ILE A 238 -24.62 -8.85 12.43
C ILE A 238 -24.38 -9.88 13.54
N ASP A 239 -23.18 -9.93 14.12
CA ASP A 239 -22.86 -10.85 15.23
C ASP A 239 -23.75 -10.63 16.45
N GLU A 240 -24.02 -9.38 16.81
CA GLU A 240 -24.92 -9.04 17.91
C GLU A 240 -26.35 -9.49 17.62
N ALA A 241 -26.83 -9.31 16.39
CA ALA A 241 -28.15 -9.77 15.98
C ALA A 241 -28.26 -11.30 16.01
N HIS A 242 -27.23 -12.02 15.55
CA HIS A 242 -27.16 -13.48 15.61
C HIS A 242 -27.16 -13.95 17.07
N SER A 243 -26.26 -13.41 17.89
CA SER A 243 -26.11 -13.78 19.31
C SER A 243 -27.38 -13.50 20.12
N SER A 244 -28.04 -12.37 19.89
CA SER A 244 -29.30 -12.00 20.55
C SER A 244 -30.43 -12.96 20.18
N THR A 245 -30.52 -13.34 18.90
CA THR A 245 -31.52 -14.29 18.42
C THR A 245 -31.27 -15.69 19.00
N GLU A 246 -30.02 -16.14 19.02
CA GLU A 246 -29.62 -17.41 19.64
C GLU A 246 -29.93 -17.44 21.14
N HIS A 247 -29.61 -16.37 21.88
CA HIS A 247 -29.90 -16.27 23.31
C HIS A 247 -31.40 -16.37 23.60
N ARG A 248 -32.23 -15.69 22.80
CA ARG A 248 -33.69 -15.73 22.94
C ARG A 248 -34.27 -17.11 22.63
N LEU A 249 -33.73 -17.80 21.62
CA LEU A 249 -34.14 -19.15 21.25
C LEU A 249 -33.72 -20.18 22.30
N ALA A 250 -32.51 -20.07 22.83
CA ALA A 250 -32.02 -20.90 23.92
C ALA A 250 -32.86 -20.70 25.20
N GLY A 251 -33.18 -19.45 25.55
CA GLY A 251 -34.08 -19.12 26.66
C GLY A 251 -35.51 -19.65 26.47
N ALA A 252 -35.95 -19.84 25.23
CA ALA A 252 -37.24 -20.46 24.88
C ALA A 252 -37.18 -22.00 24.75
N GLY A 253 -36.03 -22.64 25.02
CA GLY A 253 -35.85 -24.09 24.92
C GLY A 253 -35.76 -24.64 23.49
N ILE A 254 -35.53 -23.79 22.49
CA ILE A 254 -35.37 -24.20 21.09
C ILE A 254 -33.89 -24.53 20.83
N ALA A 255 -33.60 -25.79 20.53
CA ALA A 255 -32.27 -26.21 20.11
C ALA A 255 -31.99 -25.76 18.67
N ILE A 256 -31.00 -24.90 18.49
CA ILE A 256 -30.50 -24.53 17.16
C ILE A 256 -29.29 -25.44 16.89
N GLY A 257 -29.28 -26.10 15.73
CA GLY A 257 -28.14 -26.91 15.30
C GLY A 257 -26.84 -26.09 15.24
N PRO A 258 -25.66 -26.73 15.29
CA PRO A 258 -24.39 -26.01 15.35
C PRO A 258 -24.25 -25.07 14.16
N HIS A 259 -24.32 -23.77 14.44
CA HIS A 259 -23.91 -22.75 13.50
C HIS A 259 -22.40 -22.91 13.30
N VAL A 260 -21.97 -23.12 12.06
CA VAL A 260 -20.57 -23.00 11.66
C VAL A 260 -20.22 -21.51 11.66
N GLY A 261 -20.27 -20.89 12.84
CA GLY A 261 -19.63 -19.60 13.08
C GLY A 261 -18.14 -19.86 13.01
N CYS A 262 -17.47 -19.26 12.03
CA CYS A 262 -16.02 -19.24 11.93
C CYS A 262 -15.42 -18.53 13.16
N ARG A 263 -15.40 -19.19 14.32
CA ARG A 263 -14.52 -18.88 15.43
C ARG A 263 -13.11 -19.24 14.97
N HIS A 264 -12.36 -18.22 14.58
CA HIS A 264 -10.91 -18.35 14.40
C HIS A 264 -10.31 -18.87 15.72
N PRO A 265 -9.55 -19.99 15.71
CA PRO A 265 -8.85 -20.41 16.92
C PRO A 265 -7.75 -19.39 17.25
N PRO A 266 -7.51 -19.07 18.53
CA PRO A 266 -6.38 -18.23 18.90
C PRO A 266 -5.08 -18.96 18.58
N ASP A 267 -4.22 -18.32 17.79
CA ASP A 267 -2.85 -18.73 17.52
C ASP A 267 -2.10 -19.06 18.82
N ARG A 268 -2.02 -20.35 19.15
CA ARG A 268 -1.12 -20.90 20.16
C ARG A 268 0.06 -21.54 19.48
N LEU A 269 0.93 -20.75 18.87
CA LEU A 269 2.24 -21.24 18.42
C LEU A 269 3.33 -20.16 18.50
N HIS A 270 3.57 -19.59 19.69
CA HIS A 270 4.90 -19.11 20.06
C HIS A 270 5.02 -18.87 21.57
N ARG A 271 5.47 -19.90 22.31
CA ARG A 271 6.32 -19.77 23.52
C ARG A 271 6.67 -21.14 24.09
N ARG A 272 7.77 -21.71 23.62
CA ARG A 272 8.55 -22.70 24.38
C ARG A 272 9.99 -22.77 23.88
N ARG A 273 10.72 -21.68 24.05
CA ARG A 273 12.17 -21.72 24.29
C ARG A 273 12.46 -20.74 25.41
N LEU A 274 12.78 -21.29 26.58
CA LEU A 274 13.81 -20.83 27.52
C LEU A 274 13.64 -21.57 28.86
N ARG A 275 14.79 -21.93 29.45
CA ARG A 275 15.03 -22.61 30.73
C ARG A 275 14.90 -24.14 30.73
N ARG A 276 16.05 -24.80 30.56
CA ARG A 276 16.78 -25.40 31.69
C ARG A 276 18.18 -25.81 31.24
N GLY A 277 19.17 -25.03 31.66
CA GLY A 277 20.55 -25.47 31.77
C GLY A 277 20.91 -25.57 33.26
N ARG A 278 21.28 -26.77 33.72
CA ARG A 278 22.18 -27.07 34.85
C ARG A 278 22.15 -28.58 35.12
N GLY A 279 23.31 -29.23 35.06
CA GLY A 279 23.51 -30.60 35.57
C GLY A 279 24.57 -31.41 34.82
N SER A 280 25.82 -31.31 35.29
CA SER A 280 27.12 -31.87 34.87
C SER A 280 27.26 -33.43 34.87
N PRO A 281 28.47 -34.04 34.89
CA PRO A 281 29.15 -34.63 33.72
C PRO A 281 29.53 -36.14 33.88
N GLY A 282 29.84 -36.85 32.78
CA GLY A 282 30.45 -38.19 32.82
C GLY A 282 31.01 -38.60 31.45
N ARG A 283 32.30 -38.37 31.18
CA ARG A 283 33.43 -39.33 31.15
C ARG A 283 33.37 -40.45 30.07
N ARG A 284 34.34 -40.32 29.14
CA ARG A 284 35.30 -41.31 28.60
C ARG A 284 34.94 -42.20 27.40
N GLY A 285 35.90 -42.24 26.45
CA GLY A 285 36.15 -43.31 25.47
C GLY A 285 36.24 -42.81 24.02
N SER A 286 37.34 -42.21 23.54
CA SER A 286 38.49 -42.86 22.86
C SER A 286 38.16 -43.87 21.75
N HIS A 287 38.33 -43.48 20.48
CA HIS A 287 39.20 -44.09 19.44
C HIS A 287 38.91 -43.44 18.06
N ARG A 288 39.88 -42.72 17.48
CA ARG A 288 40.87 -43.10 16.43
C ARG A 288 40.31 -43.33 15.02
N ASP A 289 40.90 -42.57 14.08
CA ASP A 289 41.27 -42.89 12.69
C ASP A 289 40.18 -43.41 11.73
N THR A 290 40.02 -42.92 10.49
CA THR A 290 41.06 -42.96 9.44
C THR A 290 40.66 -42.13 8.20
N ARG A 291 41.65 -41.40 7.66
CA ARG A 291 42.01 -41.10 6.25
C ARG A 291 41.01 -41.26 5.07
N GLN A 292 40.99 -40.17 4.29
CA GLN A 292 41.32 -40.02 2.84
C GLN A 292 40.75 -41.00 1.77
N ARG A 293 40.14 -40.38 0.73
CA ARG A 293 40.48 -40.49 -0.72
C ARG A 293 39.55 -39.53 -1.50
N ARG A 294 40.00 -38.39 -2.03
CA ARG A 294 40.62 -38.16 -3.37
C ARG A 294 39.98 -38.95 -4.53
N GLY A 295 39.43 -38.21 -5.51
CA GLY A 295 39.11 -38.68 -6.86
C GLY A 295 38.36 -37.62 -7.67
N HIS A 296 39.08 -36.87 -8.51
CA HIS A 296 38.60 -35.86 -9.47
C HIS A 296 38.68 -36.48 -10.91
N PRO A 297 38.53 -35.72 -12.01
CA PRO A 297 37.34 -35.57 -12.87
C PRO A 297 37.47 -36.22 -14.29
N GLY A 298 36.38 -36.21 -15.08
CA GLY A 298 36.42 -36.37 -16.55
C GLY A 298 35.06 -35.98 -17.18
N ARG A 299 34.89 -34.86 -17.91
CA ARG A 299 35.28 -34.47 -19.29
C ARG A 299 34.59 -35.23 -20.44
N ARG A 300 34.05 -34.41 -21.37
CA ARG A 300 33.75 -34.63 -22.82
C ARG A 300 32.42 -35.34 -23.17
N ARG A 301 31.72 -35.04 -24.27
CA ARG A 301 31.66 -33.98 -25.32
C ARG A 301 30.55 -34.42 -26.31
N HIS A 302 29.93 -33.47 -27.02
CA HIS A 302 29.20 -33.60 -28.32
C HIS A 302 27.92 -34.46 -28.30
N ARG A 303 26.87 -34.28 -29.13
CA ARG A 303 26.64 -33.74 -30.49
C ARG A 303 25.10 -33.54 -30.60
N HIS A 304 24.57 -32.38 -30.99
CA HIS A 304 24.03 -32.01 -32.31
C HIS A 304 22.77 -32.74 -32.83
N GLN A 305 21.78 -31.92 -33.22
CA GLN A 305 20.67 -32.10 -34.20
C GLN A 305 19.54 -33.05 -33.78
N ARG A 306 18.25 -32.72 -33.96
CA ARG A 306 17.57 -31.92 -35.01
C ARG A 306 16.56 -30.94 -34.43
#